data_AF-A0A8J8FCR9-F1
#
_entry.id   AF-A0A8J8FCR9-F1
#
_cell.length_a   1.000
_cell.length_b   1.000
_cell.length_c   1.000
_cell.angle_alpha   90.00
_cell.angle_beta   90.00
_cell.angle_gamma   90.00
#
_symmetry.space_group_name_H-M   'P 1'
#
loop_
_entity.id
_entity.type
_entity.pdbx_description
1 polymer ?
#
loop_
_entity_poly.entity_id
_entity_poly.type
_entity_poly.pdbx_seq_one_letter_code
_entity_poly.pdbx_strand_id
1 'polypeptide(L)'
;MRYLKNIVVFLGLLLITNIGYSQLNGIYKYINNDSIQYKVLLTYREDSLGDFLPSIYTVSVKIKDSSMLNTIKSLSNSDWLKLLTNEKSDWAANLLLYNLYNKDATRFTVIRTRDNWISRRKNEDVEYWRKTFK
;
A
#
# COMPACT_ATOMS: atom_id res chain seq x y z
N MET A 1 29.00 34.74 13.92
CA MET A 1 28.10 34.37 12.79
C MET A 1 28.04 32.87 12.46
N ARG A 2 29.07 32.05 12.75
CA ARG A 2 29.08 30.60 12.41
C ARG A 2 28.06 29.76 13.21
N TYR A 3 27.79 30.11 14.47
CA TYR A 3 26.83 29.41 15.35
C TYR A 3 25.35 29.61 14.96
N LEU A 4 24.97 30.79 14.46
CA LEU A 4 23.59 31.04 13.99
C LEU A 4 23.22 30.17 12.78
N LYS A 5 24.17 29.96 11.85
CA LYS A 5 23.95 29.08 10.68
C LYS A 5 23.66 27.64 11.09
N ASN A 6 24.37 27.11 12.11
CA ASN A 6 24.17 25.74 12.57
C ASN A 6 22.81 25.55 13.29
N ILE A 7 22.36 26.56 14.05
CA ILE A 7 21.05 26.53 14.73
C ILE A 7 19.90 26.56 13.71
N VAL A 8 20.00 27.39 12.67
CA VAL A 8 18.98 27.47 11.62
C VAL A 8 18.87 26.17 10.82
N VAL A 9 20.00 25.53 10.50
CA VAL A 9 20.02 24.22 9.82
C VAL A 9 19.41 23.12 10.70
N PHE A 10 19.71 23.11 11.99
CA PHE A 10 19.18 22.12 12.93
C PHE A 10 17.66 22.26 13.14
N LEU A 11 17.16 23.50 13.25
CA LEU A 11 15.72 23.79 13.32
C LEU A 11 15.00 23.41 12.02
N GLY A 12 15.61 23.63 10.86
CA GLY A 12 15.08 23.20 9.57
C GLY A 12 14.91 21.67 9.48
N LEU A 13 15.90 20.91 9.94
CA LEU A 13 15.84 19.43 9.97
C LEU A 13 14.77 18.90 10.94
N LEU A 14 14.58 19.56 12.09
CA LEU A 14 13.53 19.21 13.06
C LEU A 14 12.11 19.46 12.52
N LEU A 15 11.93 20.50 11.70
CA LEU A 15 10.63 20.78 11.08
C LEU A 15 10.30 19.78 9.97
N ILE A 16 11.28 19.43 9.12
CA ILE A 16 11.09 18.44 8.03
C ILE A 16 10.71 17.06 8.60
N THR A 17 11.37 16.64 9.69
CA THR A 17 11.06 15.36 10.34
C THR A 17 9.67 15.34 10.96
N ASN A 18 9.28 16.39 11.71
CA ASN A 18 7.95 16.46 12.32
C ASN A 18 6.80 16.49 11.31
N ILE A 19 6.97 17.18 10.18
CA ILE A 19 5.94 17.22 9.11
C ILE A 19 5.74 15.81 8.52
N GLY A 20 6.84 15.09 8.23
CA GLY A 20 6.77 13.73 7.72
C GLY A 20 6.12 12.73 8.70
N TYR A 21 6.41 12.86 10.00
CA TYR A 21 5.79 12.02 11.04
C TYR A 21 4.28 12.29 11.19
N SER A 22 3.87 13.56 11.19
CA SER A 22 2.45 13.95 11.29
C SER A 22 1.63 13.44 10.09
N GLN A 23 2.18 13.56 8.88
CA GLN A 23 1.55 13.09 7.65
C GLN A 23 1.36 11.56 7.66
N LEU A 24 2.38 10.80 8.07
CA LEU A 24 2.31 9.34 8.20
C LEU A 24 1.29 8.90 9.27
N ASN A 25 1.21 9.56 10.42
CA ASN A 25 0.18 9.29 11.42
C ASN A 25 -1.25 9.50 10.88
N GLY A 26 -1.44 10.52 10.05
CA GLY A 26 -2.69 10.73 9.31
C GLY A 26 -3.00 9.58 8.35
N ILE A 27 -1.99 9.05 7.65
CA ILE A 27 -2.15 7.95 6.69
C ILE A 27 -2.52 6.63 7.39
N TYR A 28 -1.93 6.31 8.55
CA TYR A 28 -2.28 5.10 9.31
C TYR A 28 -3.74 5.07 9.77
N LYS A 29 -4.38 6.23 9.94
CA LYS A 29 -5.82 6.31 10.18
C LYS A 29 -6.64 5.73 9.02
N TYR A 30 -6.13 5.84 7.79
CA TYR A 30 -6.80 5.39 6.57
C TYR A 30 -6.32 4.02 6.08
N ILE A 31 -5.05 3.69 6.31
CA ILE A 31 -4.42 2.42 5.93
C ILE A 31 -4.07 1.65 7.20
N ASN A 32 -5.01 0.85 7.68
CA ASN A 32 -4.81 -0.07 8.80
C ASN A 32 -5.53 -1.40 8.57
N ASN A 33 -4.99 -2.44 9.19
CA ASN A 33 -5.45 -3.81 9.02
C ASN A 33 -6.86 -4.07 9.55
N ASP A 34 -7.30 -3.29 10.54
CA ASP A 34 -8.58 -3.50 11.23
C ASP A 34 -9.78 -2.99 10.44
N SER A 35 -9.58 -1.98 9.58
CA SER A 35 -10.65 -1.31 8.84
C SER A 35 -10.67 -1.60 7.34
N ILE A 36 -9.65 -2.29 6.81
CA ILE A 36 -9.57 -2.62 5.39
C ILE A 36 -10.72 -3.54 4.97
N GLN A 37 -11.45 -3.15 3.93
CA GLN A 37 -12.51 -3.95 3.33
C GLN A 37 -12.14 -4.23 1.88
N TYR A 38 -12.12 -5.51 1.49
CA TYR A 38 -11.73 -5.91 0.15
C TYR A 38 -12.50 -7.14 -0.33
N LYS A 39 -12.47 -7.36 -1.64
CA LYS A 39 -12.94 -8.58 -2.31
C LYS A 39 -11.86 -9.09 -3.25
N VAL A 40 -11.82 -10.39 -3.46
CA VAL A 40 -11.03 -11.00 -4.53
C VAL A 40 -12.00 -11.37 -5.63
N LEU A 41 -11.79 -10.82 -6.83
CA LEU A 41 -12.71 -10.97 -7.96
C LEU A 41 -11.98 -11.66 -9.11
N LEU A 42 -12.65 -12.60 -9.78
CA LEU A 42 -12.18 -13.09 -11.07
C LEU A 42 -12.54 -12.06 -12.13
N THR A 43 -11.55 -11.57 -12.87
CA THR A 43 -11.77 -10.68 -14.02
C THR A 43 -11.79 -11.47 -15.31
N TYR A 44 -12.54 -10.95 -16.27
CA TYR A 44 -12.66 -11.50 -17.61
C TYR A 44 -12.03 -10.54 -18.60
N ARG A 45 -11.43 -11.08 -19.64
CA ARG A 45 -10.98 -10.33 -20.82
C ARG A 45 -11.83 -10.76 -22.01
N GLU A 46 -12.19 -9.80 -22.85
CA GLU A 46 -12.79 -10.07 -24.14
C GLU A 46 -11.68 -10.48 -25.12
N ASP A 47 -11.88 -11.55 -25.87
CA ASP A 47 -10.96 -11.97 -26.92
C ASP A 47 -11.31 -11.33 -28.27
N SER A 48 -10.58 -11.67 -29.33
CA SER A 48 -10.79 -11.10 -30.67
C SER A 48 -12.13 -11.49 -31.31
N LEU A 49 -12.83 -12.47 -30.77
CA LEU A 49 -14.12 -12.96 -31.26
C LEU A 49 -15.29 -12.42 -30.43
N GLY A 50 -15.02 -11.67 -29.37
CA GLY A 50 -16.03 -11.14 -28.45
C GLY A 50 -16.37 -12.09 -27.30
N ASP A 51 -15.62 -13.19 -27.13
CA ASP A 51 -15.84 -14.13 -26.02
C ASP A 51 -15.14 -13.66 -24.75
N PHE A 52 -15.79 -13.85 -23.60
CA PHE A 52 -15.24 -13.48 -22.29
C PHE A 52 -14.49 -14.65 -21.65
N LEU A 53 -13.16 -14.54 -21.59
CA LEU A 53 -12.28 -15.54 -20.99
C LEU A 53 -11.83 -15.10 -19.59
N PRO A 54 -11.81 -16.00 -18.60
CA PRO A 54 -11.17 -15.75 -17.31
C PRO A 54 -9.72 -15.28 -17.52
N SER A 55 -9.36 -14.14 -16.92
CA SER A 55 -8.04 -13.53 -17.11
C SER A 55 -7.16 -13.69 -15.88
N ILE A 56 -7.49 -12.98 -14.80
CA ILE A 56 -6.74 -12.99 -13.55
C ILE A 56 -7.69 -12.80 -12.37
N TYR A 57 -7.23 -13.11 -11.17
CA TYR A 57 -7.90 -12.61 -9.97
C TYR A 57 -7.36 -11.24 -9.61
N THR A 58 -8.21 -10.34 -9.14
CA THR A 58 -7.83 -9.00 -8.68
C THR A 58 -8.32 -8.75 -7.27
N VAL A 59 -7.58 -7.93 -6.52
CA VAL A 59 -8.06 -7.38 -5.25
C VAL A 59 -8.82 -6.10 -5.56
N SER A 60 -10.07 -6.02 -5.11
CA SER A 60 -10.87 -4.79 -5.12
C SER A 60 -11.00 -4.28 -3.69
N VAL A 61 -10.35 -3.16 -3.38
CA VAL A 61 -10.46 -2.52 -2.06
C VAL A 61 -11.60 -1.50 -2.07
N LYS A 62 -12.47 -1.55 -1.06
CA LYS A 62 -13.52 -0.55 -0.88
C LYS A 62 -12.93 0.73 -0.29
N ILE A 63 -12.82 1.76 -1.11
CA ILE A 63 -12.35 3.09 -0.70
C ILE A 63 -13.58 3.98 -0.50
N LYS A 64 -13.77 4.47 0.72
CA LYS A 64 -14.98 5.19 1.12
C LYS A 64 -15.01 6.66 0.66
N ASP A 65 -13.85 7.25 0.45
CA ASP A 65 -13.69 8.68 0.19
C ASP A 65 -12.74 8.89 -1.00
N SER A 66 -13.13 9.72 -1.96
CA SER A 66 -12.30 10.08 -3.11
C SER A 66 -11.06 10.88 -2.72
N SER A 67 -11.12 11.66 -1.64
CA SER A 67 -9.96 12.36 -1.07
C SER A 67 -8.92 11.36 -0.56
N MET A 68 -9.37 10.30 0.12
CA MET A 68 -8.52 9.19 0.57
C MET A 68 -7.83 8.50 -0.61
N LEU A 69 -8.53 8.28 -1.73
CA LEU A 69 -7.93 7.70 -2.94
C LEU A 69 -6.78 8.57 -3.47
N ASN A 70 -6.96 9.89 -3.50
CA ASN A 70 -5.92 10.81 -3.95
C ASN A 70 -4.72 10.79 -3.01
N THR A 71 -4.95 10.78 -1.69
CA THR A 71 -3.87 10.65 -0.69
C THR A 71 -3.09 9.36 -0.89
N ILE A 72 -3.78 8.22 -1.03
CA ILE A 72 -3.17 6.91 -1.23
C ILE A 72 -2.32 6.90 -2.51
N LYS A 73 -2.82 7.45 -3.62
CA LYS A 73 -2.09 7.53 -4.89
C LYS A 73 -0.87 8.46 -4.82
N SER A 74 -0.88 9.44 -3.92
CA SER A 74 0.23 10.39 -3.74
C SER A 74 1.36 9.88 -2.85
N LEU A 75 1.20 8.71 -2.22
CA LEU A 75 2.22 8.14 -1.34
C LEU A 75 3.50 7.84 -2.12
N SER A 76 4.63 8.24 -1.53
CA SER A 76 5.93 7.88 -2.09
C SER A 76 6.19 6.38 -1.97
N ASN A 77 7.05 5.84 -2.83
CA ASN A 77 7.55 4.47 -2.71
C ASN A 77 8.11 4.18 -1.30
N SER A 78 8.78 5.16 -0.69
CA SER A 78 9.32 5.03 0.67
C SER A 78 8.23 4.90 1.73
N ASP A 79 7.10 5.58 1.56
CA ASP A 79 5.98 5.51 2.50
C ASP A 79 5.24 4.19 2.36
N TRP A 80 5.08 3.68 1.14
CA TRP A 80 4.58 2.32 0.91
C TRP A 80 5.44 1.26 1.60
N LEU A 81 6.78 1.38 1.51
CA LEU A 81 7.68 0.46 2.19
C LEU A 81 7.55 0.53 3.71
N LYS A 82 7.38 1.73 4.29
CA LYS A 82 7.11 1.88 5.74
C LYS A 82 5.78 1.24 6.14
N LEU A 83 4.74 1.38 5.33
CA LEU A 83 3.44 0.77 5.58
C LEU A 83 3.49 -0.75 5.50
N LEU A 84 4.25 -1.30 4.55
CA LEU A 84 4.44 -2.75 4.36
C LEU A 84 5.23 -3.42 5.50
N THR A 85 6.09 -2.68 6.20
CA THR A 85 6.87 -3.21 7.34
C THR A 85 6.22 -2.95 8.69
N ASN A 86 5.18 -2.12 8.76
CA ASN A 86 4.46 -1.83 9.99
C ASN A 86 3.32 -2.83 10.23
N GLU A 87 3.36 -3.52 11.37
CA GLU A 87 2.39 -4.58 11.72
C GLU A 87 0.93 -4.11 11.81
N LYS A 88 0.68 -2.81 11.97
CA LYS A 88 -0.68 -2.25 12.02
C LYS A 88 -1.27 -1.97 10.63
N SER A 89 -0.45 -1.95 9.58
CA SER A 89 -0.85 -1.55 8.23
C SER A 89 -0.39 -2.49 7.12
N ASP A 90 0.52 -3.42 7.40
CA ASP A 90 1.17 -4.27 6.40
C ASP A 90 0.20 -4.98 5.46
N TRP A 91 -0.85 -5.57 6.01
CA TRP A 91 -1.85 -6.31 5.24
C TRP A 91 -2.71 -5.37 4.40
N ALA A 92 -3.21 -4.30 5.00
CA ALA A 92 -3.98 -3.27 4.29
C ALA A 92 -3.16 -2.64 3.15
N ALA A 93 -1.89 -2.35 3.41
CA ALA A 93 -0.97 -1.79 2.42
C ALA A 93 -0.74 -2.76 1.26
N ASN A 94 -0.52 -4.05 1.55
CA ASN A 94 -0.36 -5.05 0.51
C ASN A 94 -1.62 -5.17 -0.37
N LEU A 95 -2.81 -5.28 0.23
CA LEU A 95 -4.08 -5.35 -0.50
C LEU A 95 -4.32 -4.11 -1.37
N LEU A 96 -4.01 -2.92 -0.85
CA LEU A 96 -4.10 -1.68 -1.62
C LEU A 96 -3.15 -1.68 -2.81
N LEU A 97 -1.91 -2.14 -2.64
CA LEU A 97 -0.97 -2.23 -3.76
C LEU A 97 -1.42 -3.24 -4.81
N TYR A 98 -1.96 -4.40 -4.41
CA TYR A 98 -2.58 -5.34 -5.35
C TYR A 98 -3.73 -4.69 -6.16
N ASN A 99 -4.58 -3.90 -5.49
CA ASN A 99 -5.67 -3.16 -6.13
C ASN A 99 -5.18 -2.04 -7.06
N LEU A 100 -4.16 -1.27 -6.64
CA LEU A 100 -3.64 -0.13 -7.42
C LEU A 100 -2.84 -0.56 -8.65
N TYR A 101 -2.04 -1.63 -8.53
CA TYR A 101 -1.18 -2.13 -9.60
C TYR A 101 -1.81 -3.28 -10.39
N ASN A 102 -3.07 -3.62 -10.11
CA ASN A 102 -3.79 -4.73 -10.74
C ASN A 102 -2.98 -6.05 -10.74
N LYS A 103 -2.28 -6.33 -9.64
CA LYS A 103 -1.43 -7.51 -9.50
C LYS A 103 -2.30 -8.75 -9.36
N ASP A 104 -1.94 -9.83 -10.06
CA ASP A 104 -2.66 -11.11 -9.98
C ASP A 104 -2.76 -11.60 -8.52
N ALA A 105 -4.01 -11.66 -8.07
CA ALA A 105 -4.45 -11.97 -6.72
C ALA A 105 -4.87 -13.44 -6.55
N THR A 106 -4.54 -14.33 -7.51
CA THR A 106 -4.97 -15.75 -7.48
C THR A 106 -4.67 -16.42 -6.14
N ARG A 107 -3.55 -16.08 -5.50
CA ARG A 107 -3.16 -16.64 -4.20
C ARG A 107 -4.12 -16.27 -3.06
N PHE A 108 -4.84 -15.15 -3.14
CA PHE A 108 -5.82 -14.74 -2.11
C PHE A 108 -7.14 -15.54 -2.18
N THR A 109 -7.34 -16.39 -3.19
CA THR A 109 -8.44 -17.38 -3.18
C THR A 109 -8.27 -18.41 -2.06
N VAL A 110 -7.02 -18.68 -1.67
CA VAL A 110 -6.63 -19.61 -0.57
C VAL A 110 -6.14 -18.84 0.65
N ILE A 111 -5.37 -17.77 0.46
CA ILE A 111 -4.80 -16.94 1.54
C ILE A 111 -5.78 -15.83 1.88
N ARG A 112 -6.77 -16.15 2.72
CA ARG A 112 -7.90 -15.25 3.01
C ARG A 112 -7.72 -14.34 4.23
N THR A 113 -6.66 -14.54 5.00
CA THR A 113 -6.42 -13.81 6.26
C THR A 113 -5.00 -13.27 6.31
N ARG A 114 -4.81 -12.21 7.11
CA ARG A 114 -3.49 -11.63 7.40
C ARG A 114 -2.52 -12.68 7.94
N ASP A 115 -2.93 -13.52 8.87
CA ASP A 115 -2.02 -14.51 9.49
C ASP A 115 -1.58 -15.59 8.49
N ASN A 116 -2.49 -16.02 7.61
CA ASN A 116 -2.15 -16.92 6.51
C ASN A 116 -1.19 -16.25 5.52
N TRP A 117 -1.37 -14.96 5.27
CA TRP A 117 -0.49 -14.20 4.39
C TRP A 117 0.89 -14.00 5.00
N ILE A 118 0.98 -13.65 6.29
CA ILE A 118 2.25 -13.50 7.02
C ILE A 118 3.07 -14.78 6.94
N SER A 119 2.45 -15.92 7.25
CA SER A 119 3.15 -17.21 7.31
C SER A 119 3.59 -17.74 5.94
N ARG A 120 2.94 -17.33 4.84
CA ARG A 120 3.14 -17.96 3.52
C ARG A 120 3.70 -17.04 2.44
N ARG A 121 3.49 -15.72 2.53
CA ARG A 121 3.67 -14.82 1.38
C ARG A 121 4.20 -13.44 1.72
N LYS A 122 4.10 -12.96 2.96
CA LYS A 122 4.48 -11.57 3.30
C LYS A 122 5.88 -11.21 2.81
N ASN A 123 6.88 -12.06 3.06
CA ASN A 123 8.25 -11.79 2.62
C ASN A 123 8.37 -11.68 1.09
N GLU A 124 7.70 -12.56 0.36
CA GLU A 124 7.71 -12.61 -1.10
C GLU A 124 7.02 -11.38 -1.71
N ASP A 125 5.85 -11.00 -1.17
CA ASP A 125 5.11 -9.82 -1.62
C ASP A 125 5.87 -8.52 -1.28
N VAL A 126 6.42 -8.40 -0.07
CA VAL A 126 7.23 -7.24 0.32
C VAL A 126 8.46 -7.09 -0.57
N GLU A 127 9.15 -8.19 -0.89
CA GLU A 127 10.29 -8.16 -1.79
C GLU A 127 9.88 -7.84 -3.24
N TYR A 128 8.72 -8.34 -3.69
CA TYR A 128 8.15 -7.96 -4.99
C TYR A 128 7.96 -6.44 -5.05
N TRP A 129 7.27 -5.84 -4.07
CA TRP A 129 7.03 -4.40 -4.05
C TRP A 129 8.32 -3.59 -3.95
N ARG A 130 9.28 -4.05 -3.15
CA ARG A 130 10.60 -3.42 -3.07
C ARG A 130 11.30 -3.40 -4.43
N LYS A 131 11.17 -4.44 -5.25
CA LYS A 131 11.71 -4.47 -6.61
C LYS A 131 10.91 -3.58 -7.57
N THR A 132 9.59 -3.53 -7.45
CA THR A 132 8.73 -2.65 -8.26
C THR A 132 8.97 -1.17 -8.01
N PHE A 133 9.40 -0.80 -6.80
CA PHE A 133 9.65 0.58 -6.40
C PHE A 133 11.08 1.09 -6.69
N LYS A 134 11.98 0.22 -7.14
CA LYS A 134 13.33 0.59 -7.61
C LYS A 134 13.27 1.10 -9.03
#